data_AF-A0A1C5NY44-F1
#
_entry.id   AF-A0A1C5NY44-F1
#
_cell.length_a   1.000
_cell.length_b   1.000
_cell.length_c   1.000
_cell.angle_alpha   90.00
_cell.angle_beta   90.00
_cell.angle_gamma   90.00
#
_symmetry.space_group_name_H-M   'P 1'
#
loop_
_entity.id
_entity.type
_entity.pdbx_description
1 polymer ?
#
loop_
_entity_poly.entity_id
_entity_poly.type
_entity_poly.pdbx_seq_one_letter_code
_entity_poly.pdbx_strand_id
1 'polypeptide(L)' 'MACAKKCDRCEKLYEEYNFEDDEKNPNGIMVLNLDYQRHFYSHTAMDLCPD' A
#
# COMPACT_ATOMS: atom_id res chain seq x y z
N MET A 1 14.71 5.53 13.00
CA MET A 1 13.85 4.85 14.00
C MET A 1 13.11 3.77 13.22
N ALA A 2 13.32 2.50 13.54
CA ALA A 2 12.57 1.43 12.88
C ALA A 2 11.13 1.46 13.41
N CYS A 3 10.18 1.88 12.58
CA CYS A 3 8.76 1.86 12.91
C CYS A 3 8.18 0.54 12.38
N ALA A 4 7.64 -0.29 13.28
CA ALA A 4 6.96 -1.52 12.86
C ALA A 4 5.58 -1.18 12.30
N LYS A 5 5.31 -1.59 11.06
CA LYS A 5 4.02 -1.47 10.38
C LYS A 5 3.26 -2.79 10.48
N LYS A 6 1.93 -2.74 10.40
CA LYS A 6 1.07 -3.93 10.36
C LYS A 6 0.51 -4.08 8.95
N CYS A 7 0.69 -5.24 8.34
CA CYS A 7 0.18 -5.52 7.00
C CYS A 7 -1.33 -5.72 7.02
N ASP A 8 -2.06 -5.01 6.17
CA ASP A 8 -3.51 -5.10 6.06
C ASP A 8 -3.98 -6.43 5.46
N ARG A 9 -3.11 -7.11 4.68
CA ARG A 9 -3.42 -8.41 4.04
C ARG A 9 -3.21 -9.61 4.96
N CYS A 10 -2.08 -9.67 5.64
CA CYS A 10 -1.66 -10.87 6.40
C CYS A 10 -1.54 -10.63 7.91
N GLU A 11 -1.81 -9.41 8.37
CA GLU A 11 -1.75 -8.97 9.78
C GLU A 11 -0.39 -9.08 10.48
N LYS A 12 0.66 -9.47 9.75
CA LYS A 12 2.03 -9.55 10.27
C LYS A 12 2.61 -8.15 10.46
N LEU A 13 3.48 -8.04 11.46
CA LEU A 13 4.33 -6.87 11.62
C LEU A 13 5.53 -6.98 10.68
N TYR A 14 5.91 -5.88 10.06
CA TYR A 14 7.10 -5.76 9.23
C TYR A 14 7.80 -4.43 9.46
N GLU A 15 9.09 -4.40 9.14
CA GLU A 15 9.87 -3.17 9.17
C GLU A 15 9.54 -2.34 7.93
N GLU A 16 9.46 -1.02 8.11
CA GLU A 16 9.34 -0.10 6.98
C GLU A 16 10.49 -0.33 6.00
N TYR A 17 10.16 -0.55 4.72
CA TYR A 17 11.12 -0.94 3.69
C TYR A 17 11.07 -0.06 2.44
N ASN A 18 10.00 0.73 2.28
CA ASN A 18 9.94 1.79 1.28
C ASN A 18 10.24 3.12 1.96
N PHE A 19 11.33 3.76 1.55
CA PHE A 19 11.74 5.08 1.97
C PHE A 19 11.93 5.93 0.71
N GLU A 20 11.53 7.20 0.75
CA GLU A 20 11.90 8.21 -0.27
C GLU A 20 11.35 7.95 -1.69
N ASP A 21 10.02 7.80 -1.85
CA ASP A 21 9.34 7.69 -3.15
C ASP A 21 9.92 6.58 -4.06
N ASP A 22 10.31 5.44 -3.47
CA ASP A 22 10.87 4.32 -4.22
C ASP A 22 9.80 3.58 -5.03
N GLU A 23 9.74 3.90 -6.33
CA GLU A 23 8.85 3.28 -7.32
C GLU A 23 9.07 1.76 -7.46
N LYS A 24 10.27 1.26 -7.15
CA LYS A 24 10.60 -0.16 -7.34
C LYS A 24 10.16 -1.04 -6.19
N ASN A 25 9.90 -0.47 -5.02
CA ASN A 25 9.53 -1.19 -3.81
C ASN A 25 8.17 -0.74 -3.27
N PRO A 26 7.08 -0.87 -4.04
CA PRO A 26 5.75 -0.45 -3.58
C PRO A 26 5.37 -1.19 -2.29
N ASN A 27 4.84 -0.44 -1.32
CA ASN A 27 4.38 -0.95 -0.03
C ASN A 27 2.87 -0.87 0.15
N GLY A 28 2.14 -0.42 -0.87
CA GLY A 28 0.70 -0.30 -0.75
C GLY A 28 -0.03 -0.40 -2.07
N ILE A 29 -1.30 -0.77 -1.99
CA ILE A 29 -2.22 -0.84 -3.11
C ILE A 29 -3.47 -0.05 -2.75
N MET A 30 -3.96 0.75 -3.69
CA MET A 30 -5.26 1.39 -3.59
C MET A 30 -6.17 0.84 -4.69
N VAL A 31 -7.30 0.27 -4.30
CA VAL A 31 -8.33 -0.17 -5.25
C VAL A 31 -9.11 1.06 -5.71
N LEU A 32 -9.46 1.08 -7.00
CA LEU A 32 -10.26 2.13 -7.61
C LEU A 32 -11.50 1.53 -8.26
N ASN A 33 -12.65 2.20 -8.10
CA ASN A 33 -13.81 1.94 -8.95
C ASN A 33 -13.73 2.88 -10.14
N LEU A 34 -13.68 2.33 -11.36
CA LEU A 34 -13.64 3.11 -12.59
C LEU A 34 -15.03 3.13 -13.24
N ASP A 35 -15.50 4.32 -13.61
CA ASP A 35 -16.70 4.45 -14.44
C ASP A 35 -16.39 4.22 -15.94
N TYR A 36 -17.41 4.31 -16.79
CA TYR A 36 -17.25 4.12 -18.24
C TYR A 36 -16.39 5.20 -18.92
N GLN A 37 -16.16 6.34 -18.28
CA GLN A 37 -15.31 7.43 -18.73
C GLN A 37 -13.90 7.37 -18.10
N ARG A 38 -13.63 6.34 -17.28
CA ARG A 38 -12.42 6.19 -16.45
C ARG A 38 -12.26 7.26 -15.37
N HIS A 39 -13.34 7.94 -14.95
CA HIS A 39 -13.29 8.64 -13.68
C HIS A 39 -13.19 7.60 -12.57
N PHE A 40 -12.35 7.88 -11.58
CA PHE A 40 -12.09 6.96 -10.48
C PHE A 40 -12.71 7.46 -9.18
N TYR A 41 -13.24 6.51 -8.42
CA TYR A 41 -13.49 6.68 -7.00
C TYR A 41 -12.47 5.84 -6.24
N SER A 42 -11.62 6.49 -5.44
CA SER A 42 -10.58 5.84 -4.66
C SER A 42 -11.13 5.28 -3.35
N HIS A 43 -10.60 4.12 -2.96
CA HIS A 43 -10.78 3.55 -1.63
C HIS A 43 -9.58 3.88 -0.73
N THR A 44 -9.66 3.51 0.54
CA THR A 44 -8.52 3.61 1.46
C THR A 44 -7.34 2.79 0.92
N ALA A 45 -6.12 3.34 1.01
CA ALA A 45 -4.90 2.61 0.67
C ALA A 45 -4.69 1.47 1.66
N MET A 46 -4.28 0.30 1.16
CA MET A 46 -3.86 -0.85 1.97
C MET A 46 -2.35 -0.87 2.07
N ASP A 47 -1.82 -0.99 3.29
CA ASP A 47 -0.39 -1.13 3.59
C ASP A 47 -0.04 -2.63 3.59
N LEU A 48 0.97 -3.00 2.80
CA LEU A 48 1.32 -4.38 2.49
C LEU A 48 2.78 -4.66 2.85
N CYS A 49 3.01 -5.83 3.43
CA CYS A 49 4.36 -6.36 3.60
C CYS A 49 4.96 -6.77 2.24
N PRO A 50 6.30 -6.85 2.13
CA PRO A 50 6.97 -7.23 0.88
C PRO A 50 6.81 -8.72 0.54
N ASP A 51 6.34 -9.53 1.50
CA ASP A 51 6.00 -10.96 1.36
C ASP A 51 4.54 -11.17 0.91
#